data_AF-A0A661QK62-F1
#
_entry.id   AF-A0A661QK62-F1
#
_cell.length_a   1.000
_cell.length_b   1.000
_cell.length_c   1.000
_cell.angle_alpha   90.00
_cell.angle_beta   90.00
_cell.angle_gamma   90.00
#
_symmetry.space_group_name_H-M   'P 1'
#
loop_
_entity.id
_entity.type
_entity.pdbx_description
1 polymer ?
#
loop_
_entity_poly.entity_id
_entity_poly.type
_entity_poly.pdbx_seq_one_letter_code
_entity_poly.pdbx_strand_id
1 'polypeptide(L)'
;MNPFEVLGVGVDADDVSVRKAYLDLVRRYPPEKHPEKFKQITDAYDRLKDKKSRLEYYLFNRETPFRSPFEVLISHFSEADGRRPPNFEEIKEYLRKCAIQ
;
A
#
# COMPACT_ATOMS: atom_id res chain seq x y z
N MET A 1 11.59 9.32 -7.47
CA MET A 1 12.28 9.49 -6.18
C MET A 1 11.73 8.45 -5.25
N ASN A 2 12.61 7.63 -4.71
CA ASN A 2 12.24 6.51 -3.86
C ASN A 2 11.67 7.02 -2.52
N PRO A 3 10.40 6.75 -2.19
CA PRO A 3 9.79 7.20 -0.92
C PRO A 3 10.52 6.69 0.32
N PHE A 4 11.14 5.50 0.24
CA PHE A 4 11.91 4.92 1.33
C PHE A 4 13.17 5.74 1.62
N GLU A 5 13.85 6.19 0.56
CA GLU A 5 15.03 7.07 0.69
C GLU A 5 14.66 8.45 1.21
N VAL A 6 13.53 9.01 0.76
CA VAL A 6 13.04 10.32 1.23
C VAL A 6 12.74 10.29 2.73
N LEU A 7 12.10 9.21 3.21
CA LEU A 7 11.81 9.05 4.63
C LEU A 7 13.00 8.50 5.44
N GLY A 8 14.03 7.99 4.78
CA GLY A 8 15.20 7.37 5.43
C GLY A 8 14.85 6.06 6.15
N VAL A 9 13.94 5.26 5.58
CA VAL A 9 13.46 4.00 6.17
C VAL A 9 13.78 2.81 5.25
N GLY A 10 13.90 1.62 5.83
CA GLY A 10 14.10 0.38 5.07
C GLY A 10 12.87 -0.03 4.26
N VAL A 11 13.07 -0.85 3.22
CA VAL A 11 11.98 -1.40 2.37
C VAL A 11 11.01 -2.30 3.14
N ASP A 12 11.47 -2.83 4.25
CA ASP A 12 10.77 -3.68 5.21
C ASP A 12 10.13 -2.90 6.37
N ALA A 13 10.22 -1.56 6.37
CA ALA A 13 9.66 -0.71 7.41
C ALA A 13 8.16 -0.94 7.60
N ASP A 14 7.74 -1.07 8.86
CA ASP A 14 6.34 -1.16 9.26
C ASP A 14 5.69 0.24 9.33
N ASP A 15 4.35 0.25 9.44
CA ASP A 15 3.57 1.48 9.46
C ASP A 15 3.98 2.42 10.62
N VAL A 16 4.45 1.84 11.74
CA VAL A 16 4.94 2.58 12.91
C VAL A 16 6.25 3.30 12.59
N SER A 17 7.21 2.61 11.97
CA SER A 17 8.51 3.17 11.59
C SER A 17 8.35 4.26 10.53
N VAL A 18 7.51 4.03 9.52
CA VAL A 18 7.18 5.02 8.48
C VAL A 18 6.58 6.28 9.11
N ARG A 19 5.60 6.12 10.00
CA ARG A 19 4.96 7.24 10.70
C ARG A 19 5.94 8.01 11.57
N LYS A 20 6.81 7.30 12.31
CA LYS A 20 7.81 7.92 13.16
C LYS A 20 8.78 8.79 12.35
N ALA A 21 9.32 8.23 11.27
CA ALA A 21 10.23 8.95 10.37
C ALA A 21 9.58 10.20 9.77
N TYR A 22 8.32 10.10 9.33
CA TYR A 22 7.55 11.23 8.84
C TYR A 22 7.43 12.35 9.88
N LEU A 23 7.04 12.02 11.12
CA LEU A 23 6.88 13.02 12.19
C LEU A 23 8.21 13.72 12.54
N ASP A 24 9.31 12.98 12.57
CA ASP A 24 10.64 13.55 12.84
C ASP A 24 11.10 14.49 11.70
N LEU A 25 10.80 14.13 10.44
CA LEU A 25 11.11 14.96 9.28
C LEU A 25 10.24 16.21 9.21
N VAL A 26 8.94 16.12 9.52
CA VAL A 26 8.04 17.29 9.56
C VAL A 26 8.49 18.29 10.64
N ARG A 27 8.95 17.82 11.80
CA ARG A 27 9.51 18.69 12.84
C ARG A 27 10.78 19.39 12.39
N ARG A 28 11.62 18.70 11.60
CA ARG A 28 12.88 19.24 11.07
C ARG A 28 12.66 20.18 9.88
N TYR A 29 11.65 19.92 9.06
CA TYR A 29 11.33 20.64 7.84
C TYR A 29 9.88 21.13 7.86
N PRO A 30 9.55 22.12 8.70
CA PRO A 30 8.21 22.67 8.78
C PRO A 30 7.82 23.39 7.47
N PRO A 31 6.53 23.36 7.08
CA PRO A 31 6.05 23.85 5.79
C PRO A 31 6.28 25.35 5.59
N GLU A 32 6.28 26.14 6.66
CA GLU A 32 6.48 27.59 6.60
C GLU A 32 7.90 27.97 6.19
N LYS A 33 8.90 27.15 6.57
CA LYS A 33 10.32 27.39 6.27
C LYS A 33 10.83 26.57 5.10
N HIS A 34 10.26 25.39 4.88
CA HIS A 34 10.74 24.41 3.91
C HIS A 34 9.59 23.79 3.11
N PRO A 35 8.81 24.59 2.36
CA PRO A 35 7.60 24.11 1.69
C PRO A 35 7.88 22.99 0.68
N GLU A 36 8.95 23.11 -0.10
CA GLU A 36 9.32 22.11 -1.10
C GLU A 36 9.74 20.77 -0.47
N LYS A 37 10.54 20.81 0.60
CA LYS A 37 10.94 19.58 1.32
C LYS A 37 9.75 18.95 2.02
N PHE A 38 8.91 19.76 2.66
CA PHE A 38 7.69 19.27 3.29
C PHE A 38 6.82 18.52 2.28
N LYS A 39 6.60 19.10 1.08
CA LYS A 39 5.86 18.43 0.02
C LYS A 39 6.46 17.07 -0.37
N GLN A 40 7.79 16.99 -0.55
CA GLN A 40 8.46 15.72 -0.85
C GLN A 40 8.27 14.68 0.26
N ILE A 41 8.36 15.09 1.52
CA ILE A 41 8.18 14.23 2.70
C ILE A 41 6.73 13.73 2.78
N THR A 42 5.75 14.60 2.57
CA THR A 42 4.32 14.24 2.55
C THR A 42 4.00 13.30 1.40
N ASP A 43 4.46 13.60 0.18
CA ASP A 43 4.26 12.74 -0.99
C ASP A 43 4.88 11.34 -0.79
N ALA A 44 6.03 11.25 -0.12
CA ALA A 44 6.66 9.98 0.23
C ALA A 44 5.88 9.21 1.30
N TYR A 45 5.42 9.89 2.35
CA TYR A 45 4.59 9.29 3.38
C TYR A 45 3.27 8.76 2.81
N ASP A 46 2.58 9.50 1.95
CA ASP A 46 1.31 9.05 1.38
C ASP A 46 1.43 7.77 0.56
N ARG A 47 2.60 7.52 -0.05
CA ARG A 47 2.90 6.28 -0.77
C ARG A 47 3.21 5.10 0.16
N LEU A 48 3.59 5.35 1.41
CA LEU A 48 4.08 4.31 2.34
C LEU A 48 3.27 4.13 3.62
N LYS A 49 2.30 5.03 3.89
CA LYS A 49 1.60 5.18 5.19
C LYS A 49 0.91 3.93 5.73
N ASP A 50 0.53 3.02 4.84
CA ASP A 50 -0.14 1.76 5.17
C ASP A 50 0.23 0.68 4.16
N LYS A 51 -0.10 -0.57 4.50
CA LYS A 51 0.16 -1.74 3.66
C LYS A 51 -0.41 -1.61 2.25
N LYS A 52 -1.62 -1.05 2.09
CA LYS A 52 -2.26 -0.89 0.78
C LYS A 52 -1.46 0.08 -0.09
N SER A 53 -1.09 1.23 0.45
CA SER A 53 -0.31 2.26 -0.22
C SER A 53 1.06 1.71 -0.64
N ARG A 54 1.73 0.94 0.24
CA ARG A 54 2.99 0.25 -0.07
C ARG A 54 2.85 -0.75 -1.21
N LEU A 55 1.77 -1.54 -1.21
CA LEU A 55 1.50 -2.50 -2.30
C LEU A 55 1.22 -1.79 -3.63
N GLU A 56 0.41 -0.72 -3.62
CA GLU A 56 0.19 0.11 -4.82
C GLU A 56 1.52 0.69 -5.34
N TYR A 57 2.37 1.17 -4.44
CA TYR A 57 3.72 1.61 -4.79
C TYR A 57 4.51 0.49 -5.48
N TYR A 58 4.54 -0.72 -4.90
CA TYR A 58 5.25 -1.87 -5.48
C TYR A 58 4.64 -2.40 -6.78
N LEU A 59 3.34 -2.25 -7.01
CA LEU A 59 2.70 -2.72 -8.25
C LEU A 59 3.00 -1.79 -9.43
N PHE A 60 3.06 -0.48 -9.20
CA PHE A 60 3.09 0.52 -10.26
C PHE A 60 4.40 1.29 -10.39
N ASN A 61 5.42 1.00 -9.57
CA ASN A 61 6.75 1.60 -9.70
C ASN A 61 7.81 0.56 -10.10
N ARG A 62 8.89 1.05 -10.72
CA ARG A 62 10.03 0.21 -11.13
C ARG A 62 10.98 -0.11 -9.98
N GLU A 63 10.98 0.74 -8.95
CA GLU A 63 11.83 0.61 -7.76
C GLU A 63 11.12 -0.26 -6.73
N THR A 64 11.27 -1.58 -6.86
CA THR A 64 10.66 -2.56 -5.96
C THR A 64 11.67 -3.66 -5.65
N PRO A 65 11.60 -4.26 -4.45
CA PRO A 65 12.45 -5.42 -4.11
C PRO A 65 12.00 -6.70 -4.82
N PHE A 66 10.91 -6.66 -5.60
CA PHE A 66 10.32 -7.82 -6.27
C PHE A 66 10.85 -7.97 -7.69
N ARG A 67 10.95 -9.20 -8.18
CA ARG A 67 11.47 -9.49 -9.52
C ARG A 67 10.44 -9.22 -10.62
N SER A 68 9.16 -9.18 -10.27
CA SER A 68 8.05 -8.99 -11.19
C SER A 68 6.82 -8.41 -10.48
N PRO A 69 5.99 -7.57 -11.13
CA PRO A 69 4.71 -7.13 -10.57
C PRO A 69 3.80 -8.29 -10.14
N PHE A 70 3.92 -9.46 -10.78
CA PHE A 70 3.16 -10.65 -10.41
C PHE A 70 3.54 -11.20 -9.02
N GLU A 71 4.79 -11.06 -8.56
CA GLU A 71 5.19 -11.52 -7.23
C GLU A 71 4.52 -10.69 -6.12
N VAL A 72 4.38 -9.39 -6.35
CA VAL A 72 3.66 -8.48 -5.43
C VAL A 72 2.20 -8.93 -5.29
N LEU A 73 1.54 -9.21 -6.42
CA LEU A 73 0.18 -9.74 -6.42
C LEU A 73 0.06 -11.07 -5.69
N ILE A 74 0.96 -12.02 -5.96
CA ILE A 74 0.94 -13.35 -5.32
C ILE A 74 1.09 -13.22 -3.80
N SER A 75 2.03 -12.40 -3.31
CA SER A 75 2.21 -12.17 -1.87
C SER A 75 0.97 -11.58 -1.20
N HIS A 76 0.25 -10.69 -1.91
CA HIS A 76 -0.98 -10.10 -1.40
C HIS A 76 -2.12 -11.12 -1.36
N PHE A 77 -2.30 -11.92 -2.42
CA PHE A 77 -3.36 -12.91 -2.50
C PHE A 77 -3.16 -14.09 -1.56
N SER A 78 -1.91 -14.45 -1.22
CA SER A 78 -1.65 -15.50 -0.21
C SER A 78 -2.12 -15.11 1.19
N GLU A 79 -2.23 -13.81 1.48
CA GLU A 79 -2.72 -13.30 2.76
C GLU A 79 -4.20 -12.87 2.71
N ALA A 80 -4.79 -12.78 1.52
CA ALA A 80 -6.20 -12.48 1.34
C ALA A 80 -7.01 -13.73 1.73
N ASP A 81 -7.41 -13.78 2.99
CA ASP A 81 -8.13 -14.91 3.57
C ASP A 81 -9.33 -15.34 2.69
N GLY A 82 -9.26 -16.57 2.20
CA GLY A 82 -10.42 -17.43 2.03
C GLY A 82 -11.54 -16.99 1.10
N ARG A 83 -11.32 -16.11 0.10
CA ARG A 83 -12.33 -15.93 -0.97
C ARG A 83 -12.47 -17.22 -1.76
N ARG A 84 -13.37 -18.09 -1.28
CA ARG A 84 -13.77 -19.30 -1.97
C ARG A 84 -14.84 -18.91 -2.98
N PRO A 85 -14.72 -19.35 -4.25
CA PRO A 85 -15.82 -19.21 -5.17
C PRO A 85 -17.05 -19.89 -4.56
N PRO A 86 -18.26 -19.29 -4.68
CA PRO A 86 -19.47 -19.90 -4.15
C PRO A 86 -19.66 -21.28 -4.78
N ASN A 87 -20.07 -22.24 -3.97
CA ASN A 87 -20.34 -23.59 -4.42
C ASN A 87 -21.64 -23.64 -5.24
N PHE A 88 -21.89 -24.79 -5.85
CA PHE A 88 -23.04 -24.97 -6.73
C PHE A 88 -24.39 -24.61 -6.08
N GLU A 89 -24.61 -24.97 -4.81
CA GLU A 89 -25.86 -24.67 -4.12
C GLU A 89 -25.99 -23.17 -3.81
N GLU A 90 -24.89 -22.51 -3.42
CA GLU A 90 -24.87 -21.07 -3.21
C GLU A 90 -25.19 -20.29 -4.50
N ILE A 91 -24.62 -20.72 -5.63
CA ILE A 91 -24.89 -20.14 -6.95
C ILE A 91 -26.35 -20.37 -7.35
N LYS A 92 -26.85 -21.59 -7.19
CA LYS A 92 -28.23 -21.96 -7.54
C LYS A 92 -29.26 -21.19 -6.71
N GLU A 93 -29.01 -20.99 -5.41
CA GLU A 93 -29.88 -20.20 -4.55
C GLU A 93 -29.87 -18.72 -4.96
N TYR A 94 -28.70 -18.17 -5.29
CA TYR A 94 -28.59 -16.81 -5.81
C TYR A 94 -29.39 -16.61 -7.10
N LEU A 95 -29.23 -17.50 -8.09
CA LEU A 95 -29.94 -17.42 -9.36
C LEU A 95 -31.47 -17.52 -9.19
N ARG A 96 -31.94 -18.34 -8.25
CA ARG A 96 -33.38 -18.41 -7.91
C ARG A 96 -33.90 -17.10 -7.34
N LYS A 97 -33.13 -16.41 -6.49
CA LYS A 97 -33.51 -15.10 -5.93
C LYS A 97 -33.59 -14.02 -7.01
N CYS A 98 -32.68 -14.05 -7.99
CA CYS A 98 -32.68 -13.11 -9.11
C CYS A 98 -33.85 -13.33 -10.09
N ALA A 99 -34.34 -14.56 -10.24
CA ALA A 99 -35.43 -14.88 -11.16
C ALA A 99 -36.83 -14.42 -10.67
N ILE A 100 -36.94 -13.97 -9.42
CA ILE A 100 -38.20 -13.56 -8.77
C ILE A 100 -38.28 -12.03 -8.61
N GLN A 101 -37.19 -11.29 -8.94
CA GLN A 101 -37.15 -9.83 -8.98
C GLN A 101 -37.49 -9.28 -10.37
#